data_AF-A0A9P8F231-F1
#
_entry.id   AF-A0A9P8F231-F1
#
_cell.length_a   1.000
_cell.length_b   1.000
_cell.length_c   1.000
_cell.angle_alpha   90.00
_cell.angle_beta   90.00
_cell.angle_gamma   90.00
#
_symmetry.space_group_name_H-M   'P 1'
#
loop_
_entity.id
_entity.type
_entity.pdbx_description
1 polymer ?
#
loop_
_entity_poly.entity_id
_entity_poly.type
_entity_poly.pdbx_seq_one_letter_code
_entity_poly.pdbx_strand_id
1 'polypeptide(L)'
;MASLNLSTNGPSIKKSYQSIVDGPAPSSNSPTYAQWAVYSVQAPLTSAFQQDSSKESVLKVQTTGEGELEELLDEFSDGRIQFAFAKLKDPNSGLPKSVLISWCGEGVPERTKGYF
;
A
#
# COMPACT_ATOMS: atom_id res chain seq x y z
N MET A 1 12.48 -18.46 -2.49
CA MET A 1 11.60 -17.64 -1.64
C MET A 1 11.30 -16.38 -2.43
N ALA A 2 10.02 -16.09 -2.74
CA ALA A 2 9.67 -14.84 -3.41
C ALA A 2 9.86 -13.71 -2.39
N SER A 3 10.66 -12.69 -2.73
CA SER A 3 10.93 -11.55 -1.85
C SER A 3 10.45 -10.26 -2.51
N LEU A 4 9.87 -9.37 -1.70
CA LEU A 4 9.51 -8.03 -2.12
C LEU A 4 10.71 -7.08 -1.95
N ASN A 5 11.14 -6.47 -3.04
CA ASN A 5 12.16 -5.44 -3.05
C ASN A 5 11.57 -4.11 -2.58
N LEU A 6 12.12 -3.59 -1.48
CA LEU A 6 11.85 -2.25 -0.96
C LEU A 6 13.03 -1.28 -1.19
N SER A 7 14.18 -1.78 -1.65
CA SER A 7 15.42 -1.01 -1.80
C SER A 7 15.45 -0.17 -3.08
N THR A 8 14.93 -0.68 -4.20
CA THR A 8 14.93 0.01 -5.51
C THR A 8 14.25 1.37 -5.45
N ASN A 9 13.11 1.46 -4.74
CA ASN A 9 12.37 2.72 -4.54
C ASN A 9 12.43 3.23 -3.09
N GLY A 10 13.40 2.74 -2.31
CA GLY A 10 13.50 2.96 -0.87
C GLY A 10 13.37 4.43 -0.44
N PRO A 11 14.05 5.40 -1.09
CA PRO A 11 13.90 6.82 -0.74
C PRO A 11 12.47 7.34 -0.89
N SER A 12 11.75 6.95 -1.94
CA SER A 12 10.37 7.38 -2.19
C SER A 12 9.37 6.73 -1.23
N ILE A 13 9.57 5.44 -0.95
CA ILE A 13 8.75 4.68 0.03
C ILE A 13 8.95 5.28 1.42
N LYS A 14 10.20 5.51 1.83
CA LYS A 14 10.51 6.11 3.12
C LYS A 14 9.93 7.52 3.24
N LYS A 15 10.05 8.35 2.19
CA LYS A 15 9.52 9.72 2.19
C LYS A 15 8.00 9.75 2.39
N SER A 16 7.25 8.94 1.64
CA SER A 16 5.79 8.86 1.74
C SER A 16 5.30 8.24 3.06
N TYR A 17 6.01 7.24 3.57
CA TYR A 17 5.73 6.68 4.90
C TYR A 17 5.97 7.72 6.00
N GLN A 18 7.12 8.41 5.95
CA GLN A 18 7.50 9.38 6.97
C GLN A 18 6.56 10.58 7.00
N SER A 19 6.05 11.04 5.85
CA SER A 19 5.08 12.14 5.80
C SER A 19 3.78 11.82 6.55
N ILE A 20 3.41 10.54 6.67
CA ILE A 20 2.23 10.10 7.41
C ILE A 20 2.57 9.96 8.89
N VAL A 21 3.69 9.32 9.21
CA VAL A 21 4.11 9.11 10.61
C VAL A 21 4.33 10.44 11.33
N ASP A 22 5.13 11.33 10.73
CA ASP A 22 5.47 12.65 11.28
C ASP A 22 4.41 13.71 10.97
N GLY A 23 3.43 13.39 10.12
CA GLY A 23 2.33 14.27 9.79
C GLY A 23 1.51 14.65 11.04
N PRO A 24 0.81 15.81 11.00
CA PRO A 24 -0.05 16.22 12.10
C PRO A 24 -1.11 15.15 12.41
N ALA A 25 -1.64 15.16 13.63
CA ALA A 25 -2.77 14.30 13.93
C ALA A 25 -3.97 14.70 13.05
N PRO A 26 -4.71 13.74 12.48
CA PRO A 26 -5.91 14.04 11.70
C PRO A 26 -6.89 14.89 12.53
N SER A 27 -7.28 16.06 12.00
CA SER A 27 -8.04 17.09 12.73
C SER A 27 -9.53 17.09 12.43
N SER A 28 -9.98 16.27 11.49
CA SER A 28 -11.40 16.12 11.17
C SER A 28 -12.19 15.51 12.33
N ASN A 29 -13.47 15.87 12.41
CA ASN A 29 -14.43 15.25 13.32
C ASN A 29 -14.99 13.93 12.76
N SER A 30 -14.73 13.62 11.48
CA SER A 30 -15.08 12.34 10.89
C SER A 30 -14.22 11.22 11.49
N PRO A 31 -14.83 10.10 11.92
CA PRO A 31 -14.10 8.95 12.43
C PRO A 31 -13.32 8.19 11.34
N THR A 32 -13.62 8.44 10.06
CA THR A 32 -13.02 7.77 8.90
C THR A 32 -12.04 8.64 8.14
N TYR A 33 -11.83 9.89 8.57
CA TYR A 33 -10.82 10.73 7.96
C TYR A 33 -9.41 10.22 8.26
N ALA A 34 -8.61 10.05 7.22
CA ALA A 34 -7.28 9.49 7.27
C ALA A 34 -6.29 10.26 6.39
N GLN A 35 -5.01 10.09 6.68
CA GLN A 35 -3.89 10.45 5.80
C GLN A 35 -3.19 9.17 5.41
N TRP A 36 -2.93 8.94 4.12
CA TRP A 36 -2.46 7.65 3.63
C TRP A 36 -1.42 7.73 2.51
N ALA A 37 -0.74 6.59 2.32
CA ALA A 37 0.09 6.28 1.17
C ALA A 37 -0.28 4.89 0.67
N VAL A 38 -0.52 4.78 -0.63
CA VAL A 38 -0.77 3.52 -1.32
C VAL A 38 0.49 3.11 -2.06
N TYR A 39 0.83 1.85 -1.93
CA TYR A 39 1.97 1.20 -2.55
C TYR A 39 1.47 0.05 -3.44
N SER A 40 2.01 -0.05 -4.65
CA SER A 40 1.69 -1.12 -5.58
C SER A 40 2.88 -2.04 -5.78
N VAL A 41 2.65 -3.34 -5.82
CA VAL A 41 3.67 -4.32 -6.19
C VAL A 41 3.75 -4.39 -7.71
N GLN A 42 4.89 -3.98 -8.27
CA GLN A 42 5.20 -4.23 -9.66
C GLN A 42 5.77 -5.64 -9.79
N ALA A 43 4.92 -6.56 -10.24
CA ALA A 43 5.36 -7.87 -10.69
C ALA A 43 6.04 -7.75 -12.07
N PRO A 44 7.04 -8.60 -12.37
CA PRO A 44 7.61 -8.67 -13.70
C PRO A 44 6.53 -9.11 -14.70
N LEU A 45 6.35 -8.36 -15.79
CA LEU A 45 5.57 -8.84 -16.94
C LEU A 45 6.37 -9.97 -17.60
N THR A 46 6.10 -11.23 -17.25
CA THR A 46 6.67 -12.38 -17.95
C THR A 46 5.57 -13.21 -18.59
N SER A 47 5.74 -13.42 -19.90
CA SER A 47 5.05 -14.46 -20.63
C SER A 47 5.28 -15.81 -19.94
N ALA A 48 4.24 -16.63 -19.82
CA ALA A 48 4.22 -17.90 -19.06
C ALA A 48 5.22 -18.97 -19.54
N PHE A 49 6.05 -18.67 -20.55
CA PHE A 49 6.92 -19.59 -21.26
C PHE A 49 8.43 -19.41 -21.00
N GLN A 50 8.86 -18.44 -20.18
CA GLN A 50 10.29 -18.25 -19.87
C GLN A 50 10.64 -18.78 -18.47
N GLN A 51 11.49 -19.81 -18.42
CA GLN A 51 11.91 -20.52 -17.20
C GLN A 51 12.94 -19.78 -16.34
N ASP A 52 13.46 -18.63 -16.78
CA ASP A 52 14.49 -17.89 -16.04
C ASP A 52 13.87 -16.66 -15.35
N SER A 53 13.45 -16.84 -14.10
CA SER A 53 12.64 -15.88 -13.34
C SER A 53 13.39 -15.31 -12.12
N SER A 54 14.62 -14.82 -12.30
CA SER A 54 15.30 -13.98 -11.30
C SER A 54 14.79 -12.54 -11.32
N LYS A 55 13.48 -12.33 -11.49
CA LYS A 55 12.89 -10.98 -11.54
C LYS A 55 12.19 -10.66 -10.22
N GLU A 56 12.75 -9.68 -9.54
CA GLU A 56 12.32 -9.20 -8.23
C GLU A 56 10.96 -8.52 -8.29
N SER A 57 10.09 -8.78 -7.32
CA SER A 57 8.87 -7.99 -7.16
C SER A 57 9.24 -6.67 -6.51
N VAL A 58 8.95 -5.53 -7.13
CA VAL A 58 9.39 -4.23 -6.62
C VAL A 58 8.22 -3.43 -6.09
N LEU A 59 8.32 -2.93 -4.87
CA LEU A 59 7.32 -2.03 -4.31
C LEU A 59 7.51 -0.60 -4.86
N LYS A 60 6.40 0.04 -5.23
CA LYS A 60 6.37 1.43 -5.71
C LYS A 60 5.32 2.22 -4.97
N VAL A 61 5.57 3.51 -4.75
CA VAL A 61 4.54 4.45 -4.32
C VAL A 61 3.58 4.66 -5.48
N GLN A 62 2.30 4.43 -5.25
CA GLN A 62 1.23 4.68 -6.22
C GLN A 62 0.66 6.08 -6.02
N THR A 63 0.19 6.36 -4.81
CA THR A 63 -0.43 7.64 -4.47
C THR A 63 -0.24 7.95 -2.99
N THR A 64 -0.43 9.22 -2.63
CA THR A 64 -0.51 9.71 -1.25
C THR A 64 -1.67 10.68 -1.17
N GLY A 65 -2.46 10.63 -0.11
CA GLY A 65 -3.65 11.47 0.01
C GLY A 65 -4.10 11.66 1.45
N GLU A 66 -5.11 12.50 1.60
CA GLU A 66 -5.88 12.65 2.83
C GLU A 66 -7.35 12.90 2.47
N GLY A 67 -8.26 12.46 3.34
CA GLY A 67 -9.69 12.43 3.03
C GLY A 67 -10.41 11.34 3.80
N GLU A 68 -11.57 10.92 3.33
CA GLU A 68 -12.31 9.81 3.94
C GLU A 68 -11.74 8.44 3.52
N LEU A 69 -11.89 7.44 4.38
CA LEU A 69 -11.39 6.08 4.11
C LEU A 69 -12.00 5.48 2.83
N GLU A 70 -13.21 5.88 2.44
CA GLU A 70 -13.83 5.47 1.18
C GLU A 70 -13.01 5.91 -0.04
N GLU A 71 -12.42 7.12 -0.02
CA GLU A 71 -11.56 7.61 -1.08
C GLU A 71 -10.26 6.78 -1.18
N LEU A 72 -9.74 6.31 -0.04
CA LEU A 72 -8.61 5.36 -0.04
C LEU A 72 -9.00 4.02 -0.66
N LEU A 73 -10.24 3.55 -0.46
CA LEU A 73 -10.69 2.27 -1.02
C LEU A 73 -10.75 2.31 -2.55
N ASP A 74 -11.14 3.45 -3.12
CA ASP A 74 -11.21 3.66 -4.58
C ASP A 74 -9.85 3.63 -5.28
N GLU A 75 -8.74 3.76 -4.54
CA GLU A 75 -7.37 3.67 -5.08
C GLU A 75 -6.88 2.21 -5.28
N PHE A 76 -7.59 1.24 -4.71
CA PHE A 76 -7.27 -0.17 -4.87
C PHE A 76 -7.75 -0.74 -6.20
N SER A 77 -7.02 -1.73 -6.71
CA SER A 77 -7.31 -2.39 -7.97
C SER A 77 -7.38 -3.89 -7.77
N ASP A 78 -8.44 -4.51 -8.28
CA ASP A 78 -8.63 -5.96 -8.23
C ASP A 78 -7.55 -6.73 -9.00
N GLY A 79 -6.88 -6.10 -9.95
CA GLY A 79 -5.82 -6.73 -10.74
C GLY A 79 -4.44 -6.72 -10.08
N ARG A 80 -4.29 -6.19 -8.87
CA ARG A 80 -2.98 -5.90 -8.28
C ARG A 80 -2.89 -6.32 -6.81
N ILE A 81 -1.64 -6.56 -6.40
CA ILE A 81 -1.26 -6.59 -4.99
C ILE A 81 -0.84 -5.18 -4.61
N GLN A 82 -1.46 -4.65 -3.56
CA GLN A 82 -1.21 -3.31 -3.06
C GLN A 82 -1.17 -3.31 -1.53
N PHE A 83 -0.54 -2.28 -0.98
CA PHE A 83 -0.52 -2.03 0.45
C PHE A 83 -0.86 -0.56 0.68
N ALA A 84 -1.63 -0.24 1.71
CA ALA A 84 -1.79 1.14 2.14
C ALA A 84 -1.37 1.30 3.58
N PHE A 85 -0.63 2.35 3.87
CA PHE A 85 -0.37 2.80 5.23
C PHE A 85 -1.19 4.05 5.48
N ALA A 86 -2.04 4.02 6.50
CA ALA A 86 -2.94 5.11 6.84
C ALA A 86 -2.80 5.51 8.31
N LYS A 87 -2.98 6.79 8.59
CA LYS A 87 -3.06 7.36 9.94
C LYS A 87 -4.42 8.00 10.13
N LEU A 88 -5.11 7.60 11.19
CA LEU A 88 -6.48 8.00 11.51
C LEU A 88 -6.61 8.30 12.99
N LYS A 89 -7.62 9.07 13.36
CA LYS A 89 -7.91 9.40 14.75
C LYS A 89 -8.86 8.37 15.33
N ASP A 90 -8.46 7.68 16.39
CA ASP A 90 -9.35 6.74 17.06
C ASP A 90 -10.49 7.49 17.77
N PRO A 91 -11.77 7.21 17.45
CA PRO A 91 -12.89 7.90 18.08
C PRO A 91 -13.01 7.63 19.58
N ASN A 92 -12.44 6.52 20.08
CA ASN A 92 -12.52 6.16 21.50
C ASN A 92 -11.48 6.91 22.34
N SER A 93 -10.23 6.96 21.87
CA SER A 93 -9.12 7.59 22.62
C SER A 93 -8.79 9.02 22.18
N GLY A 94 -9.24 9.44 21.00
CA GLY A 94 -8.85 10.70 20.37
C GLY A 94 -7.40 10.75 19.89
N LEU A 95 -6.63 9.65 20.05
CA LEU A 95 -5.22 9.56 19.67
C LEU A 95 -5.07 9.08 18.22
N PRO A 96 -4.02 9.54 17.51
CA PRO A 96 -3.71 9.02 16.18
C PRO A 96 -3.26 7.56 16.27
N LYS A 97 -3.80 6.71 15.40
CA LYS A 97 -3.41 5.32 15.20
C LYS A 97 -3.01 5.11 13.74
N SER A 98 -2.11 4.16 13.52
CA SER A 98 -1.68 3.75 12.18
C SER A 98 -2.28 2.40 11.82
N VAL A 99 -2.64 2.24 10.55
CA VAL A 99 -3.22 1.03 9.98
C VAL A 99 -2.42 0.66 8.74
N LEU A 100 -2.09 -0.63 8.63
CA LEU A 100 -1.57 -1.22 7.40
C LEU A 100 -2.67 -2.06 6.77
N ILE A 101 -3.07 -1.70 5.56
CA ILE A 101 -4.02 -2.44 4.74
C ILE A 101 -3.22 -3.24 3.73
N SER A 102 -3.40 -4.55 3.73
CA SER A 102 -2.83 -5.44 2.74
C SER A 102 -3.95 -5.84 1.78
N TRP A 103 -3.82 -5.45 0.51
CA TRP A 103 -4.81 -5.69 -0.53
C TRP A 103 -4.32 -6.73 -1.53
N CYS A 104 -5.08 -7.81 -1.65
CA CYS A 104 -4.89 -8.84 -2.67
C CYS A 104 -6.12 -8.89 -3.55
N GLY A 105 -6.08 -8.18 -4.69
CA GLY A 105 -7.21 -8.08 -5.59
C GLY A 105 -7.66 -9.43 -6.17
N GLU A 106 -8.95 -9.54 -6.51
CA GLU A 106 -9.53 -10.79 -7.01
C GLU A 106 -8.89 -11.25 -8.33
N GLY A 107 -8.55 -10.31 -9.22
CA GLY A 107 -7.92 -10.55 -10.51
C GLY A 107 -6.43 -10.92 -10.44
N VAL A 108 -5.82 -10.97 -9.25
CA VAL A 108 -4.43 -11.42 -9.10
C VAL A 108 -4.33 -12.94 -9.39
N PRO A 109 -3.36 -13.40 -10.20
CA PRO A 109 -3.20 -14.83 -10.48
C PRO A 109 -2.99 -15.65 -9.20
N GLU A 110 -3.63 -16.82 -9.08
CA GLU A 110 -3.59 -17.66 -7.86
C GLU A 110 -2.17 -18.00 -7.40
N ARG A 111 -1.26 -18.30 -8.34
CA ARG A 111 0.15 -18.52 -8.02
C ARG A 111 0.76 -17.32 -7.29
N THR A 112 0.43 -16.11 -7.72
CA THR A 112 0.92 -14.86 -7.11
C THR A 112 0.27 -14.61 -5.76
N LYS A 113 -1.01 -14.94 -5.60
CA LYS A 113 -1.72 -14.87 -4.30
C LYS A 113 -1.05 -15.74 -3.24
N GLY A 114 -0.52 -16.91 -3.61
CA GLY A 114 0.23 -17.77 -2.69
C GLY A 114 1.55 -17.19 -2.17
N TYR A 115 2.01 -16.05 -2.72
CA TYR A 115 3.20 -15.32 -2.27
C TYR A 115 2.86 -14.00 -1.54
N PHE A 116 1.57 -13.68 -1.38
CA PHE A 116 1.10 -12.50 -0.66
C PHE A 116 1.26 -12.66 0.85
#